data_AF-A0A183CYM3-F1
#
_entry.id   AF-A0A183CYM3-F1
#
_cell.length_a   1.000
_cell.length_b   1.000
_cell.length_c   1.000
_cell.angle_alpha   90.00
_cell.angle_beta   90.00
_cell.angle_gamma   90.00
#
_symmetry.space_group_name_H-M   'P 1'
#
loop_
_entity.id
_entity.type
_entity.pdbx_description
1 polymer ?
#
loop_
_entity_poly.entity_id
_entity_poly.type
_entity_poly.pdbx_seq_one_letter_code
_entity_poly.pdbx_strand_id
1 'polypeptide(L)' 'MSEDVFVVVKYDYDAQEEGELSIRKNERLKLIDDTKNWWKVVNEEGIVGFVPSNYVRKESFVEKAKGTIK' A
#
# COMPACT_ATOMS: atom_id res chain seq x y z
N MET A 1 10.16 18.82 3.90
CA MET A 1 10.61 17.52 3.36
C MET A 1 9.44 16.59 3.54
N SER A 2 8.76 16.20 2.46
CA SER A 2 7.64 15.28 2.54
C SER A 2 8.20 13.93 2.95
N GLU A 3 7.76 13.37 4.08
CA GLU A 3 8.14 12.02 4.48
C GLU A 3 7.55 11.03 3.47
N ASP A 4 8.40 10.14 2.95
CA ASP A 4 7.92 9.07 2.07
C ASP A 4 7.08 8.08 2.88
N VAL A 5 5.78 8.05 2.60
CA VAL A 5 4.85 7.11 3.23
C VAL A 5 4.81 5.84 2.40
N PHE A 6 4.94 4.69 3.06
CA PHE A 6 4.85 3.39 2.42
C PHE A 6 3.59 2.65 2.87
N VAL A 7 3.12 1.76 2.02
CA VAL A 7 2.02 0.83 2.30
C VAL A 7 2.47 -0.59 2.00
N VAL A 8 1.93 -1.55 2.74
CA VAL A 8 2.16 -2.99 2.54
C VAL A 8 0.87 -3.62 2.05
N VAL A 9 0.98 -4.45 1.03
CA VAL A 9 -0.15 -5.18 0.43
C VAL A 9 -0.56 -6.35 1.32
N LYS A 10 -1.84 -6.44 1.65
CA LYS A 10 -2.43 -7.48 2.49
C LYS A 10 -2.92 -8.69 1.69
N TYR A 11 -3.41 -8.44 0.47
CA TYR A 11 -4.00 -9.44 -0.42
C TYR A 11 -3.58 -9.16 -1.87
N ASP A 12 -3.46 -10.22 -2.66
CA ASP A 12 -3.22 -10.10 -4.09
C ASP A 12 -4.42 -9.40 -4.76
N TYR A 13 -4.13 -8.54 -5.73
CA TYR A 13 -5.13 -7.89 -6.54
C TYR A 13 -4.59 -7.70 -7.96
N ASP A 14 -5.32 -8.20 -8.94
CA ASP A 14 -5.02 -8.00 -10.35
C ASP A 14 -5.83 -6.80 -10.85
N ALA A 15 -5.15 -5.88 -11.55
CA ALA A 15 -5.76 -4.69 -12.14
C ALA A 15 -6.87 -5.08 -13.11
N GLN A 16 -8.03 -4.44 -12.99
CA GLN A 16 -9.22 -4.69 -13.79
C GLN A 16 -9.50 -3.55 -14.77
N GLU A 17 -9.13 -2.32 -14.41
CA GLU A 17 -9.33 -1.11 -15.22
C GLU A 17 -8.01 -0.43 -15.59
N GLU A 18 -8.05 0.37 -16.66
CA GLU A 18 -6.89 1.16 -17.08
C GLU A 18 -6.52 2.19 -16.00
N GLY A 19 -5.26 2.14 -15.55
CA GLY A 19 -4.73 3.00 -14.49
C GLY A 19 -4.70 2.35 -13.10
N GLU A 20 -5.24 1.15 -12.94
CA GLU A 20 -5.05 0.33 -11.74
C GLU A 20 -3.69 -0.39 -11.76
N LEU A 21 -3.17 -0.68 -10.57
CA LEU A 21 -1.91 -1.41 -10.41
C LEU A 21 -2.18 -2.82 -9.88
N SER A 22 -1.60 -3.82 -10.54
CA SER A 22 -1.59 -5.19 -10.02
C SER A 22 -0.59 -5.28 -8.87
N ILE A 23 -1.02 -5.85 -7.75
CA ILE A 23 -0.25 -5.90 -6.51
C ILE A 23 -0.24 -7.30 -5.93
N ARG A 24 0.88 -7.69 -5.33
CA ARG A 24 1.04 -8.99 -4.69
C ARG A 24 1.16 -8.86 -3.18
N LYS A 25 0.63 -9.84 -2.46
CA LYS A 25 0.67 -9.88 -0.99
C LYS A 25 2.11 -9.75 -0.49
N ASN A 26 2.29 -8.94 0.56
CA ASN A 26 3.58 -8.55 1.15
C ASN A 26 4.45 -7.63 0.29
N GLU A 27 3.98 -7.18 -0.87
CA GLU A 27 4.66 -6.14 -1.64
C GLU A 27 4.60 -4.80 -0.91
N ARG A 28 5.67 -4.01 -1.08
CA ARG A 28 5.79 -2.67 -0.49
C ARG A 28 5.65 -1.64 -1.59
N LEU A 29 4.70 -0.73 -1.42
CA LEU A 29 4.40 0.30 -2.39
C LEU A 29 4.58 1.67 -1.72
N LYS A 30 5.07 2.64 -2.49
CA LYS A 30 5.15 4.01 -2.02
C LYS A 30 3.82 4.70 -2.26
N LEU A 31 3.26 5.29 -1.21
CA LEU A 31 2.00 6.01 -1.27
C LEU A 31 2.23 7.40 -1.86
N ILE A 32 1.44 7.73 -2.88
CA ILE A 32 1.46 9.04 -3.55
C ILE A 32 0.26 9.87 -3.11
N ASP A 33 -0.93 9.27 -3.08
CA ASP A 33 -2.17 9.97 -2.70
C ASP A 33 -3.16 8.99 -2.06
N ASP A 34 -3.65 9.33 -0.86
CA ASP A 34 -4.67 8.59 -0.12
C ASP A 34 -5.96 9.38 0.11
N THR A 35 -6.20 10.44 -0.67
CA THR A 35 -7.36 11.34 -0.45
C THR A 35 -8.70 10.70 -0.82
N LYS A 36 -8.68 9.56 -1.53
CA LYS A 36 -9.86 8.84 -2.04
C LYS A 36 -9.89 7.39 -1.56
N ASN A 37 -10.94 6.66 -1.91
CA ASN A 37 -11.08 5.23 -1.62
C ASN A 37 -10.04 4.36 -2.35
N TRP A 38 -9.57 4.85 -3.50
CA TRP A 38 -8.50 4.26 -4.29
C TRP A 38 -7.24 5.09 -4.08
N TRP A 39 -6.19 4.43 -3.61
CA TRP A 39 -4.93 5.08 -3.29
C TRP A 39 -4.02 5.02 -4.49
N LYS A 40 -3.40 6.15 -4.81
CA LYS A 40 -2.38 6.22 -5.85
C LYS A 40 -1.06 5.79 -5.23
N VAL A 41 -0.41 4.81 -5.84
CA VAL A 41 0.84 4.22 -5.36
C VAL A 41 1.82 4.04 -6.51
N VAL A 42 3.08 3.83 -6.17
CA VAL A 42 4.13 3.41 -7.10
C VAL A 42 4.83 2.16 -6.58
N ASN A 43 5.01 1.17 -7.45
CA ASN A 43 5.77 -0.05 -7.11
C ASN A 43 7.28 0.18 -7.24
N GLU A 44 8.06 -0.86 -6.92
CA GLU A 44 9.52 -0.82 -7.01
C GLU A 44 10.04 -0.67 -8.45
N GLU A 45 9.24 -1.04 -9.45
CA GLU A 45 9.54 -0.86 -10.88
C GLU A 45 9.27 0.56 -11.37
N GLY A 46 8.75 1.45 -10.53
CA GLY A 46 8.40 2.83 -10.89
C GLY A 46 7.06 2.96 -11.62
N ILE A 47 6.25 1.89 -11.65
CA ILE A 47 4.92 1.89 -12.26
C ILE A 47 3.93 2.50 -11.27
N VAL A 48 3.21 3.53 -11.73
CA VAL A 48 2.21 4.26 -10.95
C VAL A 48 0.82 3.74 -11.30
N GLY A 49 0.01 3.46 -10.29
CA GLY A 49 -1.39 3.16 -10.51
C GLY A 49 -2.22 3.27 -9.24
N PHE A 50 -3.50 2.96 -9.38
CA PHE A 50 -4.46 2.98 -8.28
C PHE A 50 -4.65 1.58 -7.70
N VAL A 51 -4.73 1.52 -6.38
CA VAL A 51 -5.02 0.29 -5.64
C VAL A 51 -6.15 0.53 -4.66
N PRO A 52 -6.98 -0.49 -4.40
CA PRO A 52 -8.07 -0.36 -3.46
C PRO A 52 -7.50 -0.27 -2.03
N SER A 53 -7.84 0.79 -1.29
CA SER A 53 -7.26 1.09 0.03
C SER A 53 -7.45 -0.03 1.06
N ASN A 54 -8.51 -0.82 0.94
CA ASN A 54 -8.77 -1.99 1.79
C ASN A 54 -7.84 -3.17 1.51
N TYR A 55 -7.09 -3.20 0.40
CA TYR A 55 -6.10 -4.23 0.09
C TYR A 55 -4.71 -3.89 0.59
N VAL A 56 -4.48 -2.64 0.99
CA VAL A 56 -3.19 -2.18 1.51
C VAL A 56 -3.33 -1.72 2.97
N ARG A 57 -2.20 -1.54 3.64
CA ARG A 57 -2.12 -0.90 4.96
C ARG A 57 -0.95 0.06 4.97
N LYS A 58 -1.12 1.25 5.56
CA LYS A 58 0.01 2.15 5.80
C LYS A 58 1.02 1.46 6.70
N GLU A 59 2.28 1.51 6.30
CA GLU A 59 3.41 1.17 7.14
C GLU A 59 3.59 2.32 8.13
N SER A 60 2.69 2.40 9.12
CA SER A 60 3.00 3.14 10.33
C SER A 60 4.10 2.37 11.04
N PHE A 61 5.14 3.08 11.48
CA PHE A 61 6.10 2.57 12.44
C PHE A 61 5.36 2.29 13.75
N VAL A 62 4.58 1.21 13.80
CA VAL A 62 4.17 0.62 15.06
C VAL A 62 5.43 -0.06 15.55
N GLU A 63 6.21 0.67 16.36
CA GLU A 63 7.09 0.03 17.33
C GLU A 63 6.32 -1.15 17.91
N LYS A 64 6.89 -2.35 17.77
CA LYS A 64 6.35 -3.61 18.27
C LYS A 64 5.68 -3.38 19.63
N ALA A 65 4.37 -3.21 19.64
CA ALA A 65 3.57 -3.23 20.86
C ALA A 65 3.52 -4.68 21.31
N LYS A 66 4.54 -5.01 22.10
CA LYS A 66 4.63 -6.01 23.16
C LYS A 66 3.37 -6.86 23.35
N GLY A 67 3.58 -8.18 23.26
CA GLY A 67 3.10 -9.13 24.26
C GLY A 67 1.60 -9.40 24.29
N THR A 68 1.16 -10.39 23.50
CA THR A 68 0.13 -11.30 23.97
C THR A 68 0.73 -12.11 25.11
N ILE A 69 0.51 -11.68 26.36
CA ILE A 69 0.58 -12.58 27.51
C ILE A 69 -0.87 -12.93 27.84
N LYS A 70 -1.14 -14.23 27.78
CA LYS A 70 -2.39 -14.88 28.14
C LYS A 70 -2.59 -14.86 29.66
#